data_AF-A0A402BH06-F1
#
_entry.id   AF-A0A402BH06-F1
#
_cell.length_a   1.000
_cell.length_b   1.000
_cell.length_c   1.000
_cell.angle_alpha   90.00
_cell.angle_beta   90.00
_cell.angle_gamma   90.00
#
_symmetry.space_group_name_H-M   'P 1'
#
loop_
_entity.id
_entity.type
_entity.pdbx_description
1 polymer ?
#
loop_
_entity_poly.entity_id
_entity_poly.type
_entity_poly.pdbx_seq_one_letter_code
_entity_poly.pdbx_strand_id
1 'polypeptide(L)'
;MVKKLAKNIHPGELEDQGDEPSVRWEPIRRPPVRVKQEKKTSYESSEDVQRWLKEQGIDAQQPSTFNPTFLSSQRDAPWILSSLTPLYEQKLIVDILHVVKSGKEATVFCCSAHPDTGLEYLAVKVYRPRMFRSLKNDADYRHNRTQRDEQGRVVHGDNRLRGVARKTARGQAARVVSWIDYEFTTQQKLYQAGVHVPMPVAHVGNAVLMHYIGTRGHAAPLLRDVRLDAEEVVPLFERLLADIELSLATNRVHGDLSEYNILYWDHEVTIIDFAQAVDPCYDDVFPLFARDVERICQYFEHYGLKNDAQRLAAEIWTRHMGGHVEDIIL
;
A
#
# COMPACT_ATOMS: atom_id res chain seq x y z
N MET A 1 -26.90 41.07 56.20
CA MET A 1 -28.37 41.07 56.25
C MET A 1 -28.83 39.70 55.71
N VAL A 2 -29.34 38.86 56.61
CA VAL A 2 -30.16 37.63 56.44
C VAL A 2 -29.60 36.50 55.52
N LYS A 3 -28.78 35.59 56.07
CA LYS A 3 -29.06 34.22 56.63
C LYS A 3 -29.14 33.12 55.55
N LYS A 4 -28.09 32.31 55.36
CA LYS A 4 -27.80 30.99 56.01
C LYS A 4 -28.95 29.97 55.88
N LEU A 5 -28.68 28.85 55.20
CA LEU A 5 -28.97 27.53 55.73
C LEU A 5 -27.94 26.51 55.21
N ALA A 6 -27.24 25.89 56.16
CA ALA A 6 -26.39 24.73 55.96
C ALA A 6 -27.15 23.49 56.44
N LYS A 7 -26.96 22.35 55.78
CA LYS A 7 -27.12 21.02 56.39
C LYS A 7 -26.11 20.06 55.76
N ASN A 8 -25.20 19.56 56.60
CA ASN A 8 -24.39 18.36 56.36
C ASN A 8 -25.20 17.13 56.73
N ILE A 9 -25.19 16.08 55.89
CA ILE A 9 -25.33 14.66 56.28
C ILE A 9 -24.55 13.79 55.27
N HIS A 10 -23.62 12.96 55.74
CA HIS A 10 -23.06 11.75 55.10
C HIS A 10 -23.72 10.51 55.76
N PRO A 11 -23.49 9.24 55.34
CA PRO A 11 -23.21 8.62 54.04
C PRO A 11 -24.20 7.44 53.74
N GLY A 12 -24.21 6.86 52.54
CA GLY A 12 -24.96 5.61 52.30
C GLY A 12 -25.27 5.27 50.84
N GLU A 13 -24.36 4.48 50.25
CA GLU A 13 -24.58 3.29 49.40
C GLU A 13 -25.46 3.32 48.13
N LEU A 14 -24.79 2.84 47.06
CA LEU A 14 -25.27 2.04 45.92
C LEU A 14 -26.13 2.75 44.88
N GLU A 15 -25.54 2.98 43.69
CA GLU A 15 -25.87 2.13 42.54
C GLU A 15 -24.84 2.28 41.41
N ASP A 16 -24.49 1.10 40.91
CA ASP A 16 -23.53 0.71 39.88
C ASP A 16 -23.99 1.14 38.49
N GLN A 17 -23.16 1.90 37.76
CA GLN A 17 -23.27 2.07 36.31
C GLN A 17 -21.87 2.09 35.68
N GLY A 18 -21.40 0.89 35.33
CA GLY A 18 -20.72 0.58 34.08
C GLY A 18 -19.59 1.50 33.62
N ASP A 19 -18.36 1.14 34.00
CA ASP A 19 -17.13 1.64 33.38
C ASP A 19 -17.05 1.21 31.89
N GLU A 20 -17.10 2.18 30.97
CA GLU A 20 -16.46 2.03 29.66
C GLU A 20 -14.95 2.26 29.84
N PRO A 21 -14.06 1.35 29.41
CA PRO A 21 -12.63 1.53 29.59
C PRO A 21 -12.13 2.67 28.68
N SER A 22 -11.83 3.82 29.28
CA SER A 22 -11.12 4.91 28.60
C SER A 22 -9.70 4.46 28.23
N VAL A 23 -9.46 4.11 26.97
CA VAL A 23 -8.11 3.79 26.49
C VAL A 23 -7.28 5.06 26.42
N ARG A 24 -6.48 5.29 27.46
CA ARG A 24 -5.62 6.46 27.61
C ARG A 24 -4.33 6.26 26.81
N TRP A 25 -4.39 6.49 25.50
CA TRP A 25 -3.19 6.59 24.66
C TRP A 25 -2.50 7.94 24.88
N GLU A 26 -1.32 7.95 25.51
CA GLU A 26 -0.44 9.13 25.50
C GLU A 26 0.72 8.94 24.51
N PRO A 27 0.81 9.73 23.42
CA PRO A 27 1.88 9.60 22.45
C PRO A 27 3.23 10.07 23.03
N ILE A 28 4.26 9.24 22.84
CA ILE A 28 5.64 9.52 23.27
C ILE A 28 6.17 10.77 22.54
N ARG A 29 6.38 11.87 23.27
CA ARG A 29 6.96 13.11 22.73
C ARG A 29 8.46 12.95 22.46
N ARG A 30 8.84 12.89 21.18
CA ARG A 30 10.26 12.96 20.76
C ARG A 30 10.65 14.41 20.45
N PRO A 31 11.89 14.84 20.76
CA PRO A 31 12.35 16.20 20.50
C PRO A 31 12.43 16.49 18.98
N PRO A 32 12.16 17.74 18.54
CA PRO A 32 12.09 18.08 17.13
C PRO A 32 13.48 18.06 16.47
N VAL A 33 13.65 17.22 15.46
CA VAL A 33 14.82 17.25 14.57
C VAL A 33 14.68 18.45 13.63
N ARG A 34 15.52 19.48 13.81
CA ARG A 34 15.59 20.63 12.89
C ARG A 34 16.22 20.20 11.57
N VAL A 35 15.40 19.86 10.58
CA VAL A 35 15.84 19.69 9.18
C VAL A 35 15.78 21.05 8.49
N LYS A 36 16.93 21.57 8.06
CA LYS A 36 17.04 22.80 7.27
C LYS A 36 16.38 22.58 5.91
N GLN A 37 15.20 23.15 5.68
CA GLN A 37 14.49 23.06 4.40
C GLN A 37 15.19 23.93 3.35
N GLU A 38 15.98 23.34 2.47
CA GLU A 38 16.39 23.98 1.23
C GLU A 38 15.15 24.11 0.32
N LYS A 39 14.83 25.34 -0.11
CA LYS A 39 13.78 25.62 -1.10
C LYS A 39 14.19 24.98 -2.44
N LYS A 40 13.73 23.74 -2.68
CA LYS A 40 13.83 23.10 -3.98
C LYS A 40 12.86 23.78 -4.94
N THR A 41 13.37 24.29 -6.05
CA THR A 41 12.58 24.71 -7.20
C THR A 41 11.66 23.55 -7.62
N SER A 42 10.38 23.87 -7.87
CA SER A 42 9.36 22.88 -8.21
C SER A 42 9.76 22.15 -9.49
N TYR A 43 9.91 20.85 -9.36
CA TYR A 43 10.22 19.94 -10.46
C TYR A 43 8.97 19.66 -11.32
N GLU A 44 7.79 20.12 -10.88
CA GLU A 44 6.48 19.92 -11.52
C GLU A 44 6.26 20.75 -12.79
N SER A 45 7.14 21.73 -13.08
CA SER A 45 7.16 22.45 -14.37
C SER A 45 8.00 21.76 -15.44
N SER A 46 8.52 20.56 -15.17
CA SER A 46 9.31 19.81 -16.13
C SER A 46 8.46 19.41 -17.35
N GLU A 47 8.95 19.75 -18.55
CA GLU A 47 8.29 19.38 -19.82
C GLU A 47 8.01 17.88 -19.95
N ASP A 48 8.87 17.03 -19.36
CA ASP A 48 8.69 15.58 -19.34
C ASP A 48 7.41 15.16 -18.62
N VAL A 49 7.07 15.83 -17.51
CA VAL A 49 5.89 15.54 -16.70
C VAL A 49 4.63 15.98 -17.42
N GLN A 50 4.65 17.18 -18.01
CA GLN A 50 3.54 17.74 -18.78
C GLN A 50 3.25 16.90 -20.04
N ARG A 51 4.30 16.46 -20.74
CA ARG A 51 4.19 15.59 -21.91
C ARG A 51 3.59 14.23 -21.55
N TRP A 52 4.01 13.65 -20.41
CA TRP A 52 3.50 12.36 -19.96
C TRP A 52 2.02 12.43 -19.57
N LEU A 53 1.61 13.45 -18.80
CA LEU A 53 0.19 13.68 -18.47
C LEU A 53 -0.66 13.74 -19.75
N LYS A 54 -0.21 14.53 -20.73
CA LYS A 54 -0.86 14.64 -22.04
C LYS A 54 -0.93 13.31 -22.80
N GLU A 55 0.11 12.47 -22.72
CA GLU A 55 0.14 11.14 -23.34
C GLU A 55 -0.84 10.15 -22.68
N GLN A 56 -1.19 10.36 -21.41
CA GLN A 56 -2.22 9.59 -20.69
C GLN A 56 -3.65 10.13 -20.87
N GLY A 57 -3.84 11.14 -21.73
CA GLY A 57 -5.12 11.84 -21.86
C GLY A 57 -5.46 12.71 -20.64
N ILE A 58 -4.48 12.98 -19.78
CA ILE A 58 -4.63 13.78 -18.57
C ILE A 58 -4.26 15.23 -18.92
N ASP A 59 -5.25 16.09 -19.13
CA ASP A 59 -5.04 17.52 -19.42
C ASP A 59 -5.09 18.34 -18.12
N ALA A 60 -3.92 18.64 -17.55
CA ALA A 60 -3.81 19.46 -16.35
C ALA A 60 -4.27 20.93 -16.53
N GLN A 61 -4.55 21.36 -17.76
CA GLN A 61 -5.02 22.71 -18.09
C GLN A 61 -6.53 22.78 -18.35
N GLN A 62 -7.25 21.65 -18.41
CA GLN A 62 -8.71 21.66 -18.51
C GLN A 62 -9.35 21.99 -17.15
N PRO A 63 -10.37 22.86 -17.11
CA PRO A 63 -11.12 23.11 -15.89
C PRO A 63 -11.88 21.83 -15.49
N SER A 64 -11.47 21.17 -14.40
CA SER A 64 -12.18 20.02 -13.86
C SER A 64 -13.41 20.47 -13.09
N THR A 65 -14.55 19.81 -13.31
CA THR A 65 -15.76 19.94 -12.46
C THR A 65 -15.48 19.45 -11.04
N PHE A 66 -14.47 18.60 -10.88
CA PHE A 66 -13.98 18.13 -9.60
C PHE A 66 -13.10 19.20 -8.93
N ASN A 67 -13.58 19.77 -7.82
CA ASN A 67 -12.87 20.77 -7.03
C ASN A 67 -12.81 20.35 -5.54
N PRO A 68 -11.98 19.35 -5.20
CA PRO A 68 -11.88 18.82 -3.85
C PRO A 68 -11.36 19.87 -2.87
N THR A 69 -12.03 19.94 -1.73
CA THR A 69 -11.83 21.00 -0.72
C THR A 69 -10.37 21.06 -0.25
N PHE A 70 -9.76 19.88 -0.07
CA PHE A 70 -8.42 19.70 0.48
C PHE A 70 -7.27 20.16 -0.44
N LEU A 71 -7.47 20.18 -1.76
CA LEU A 71 -6.42 20.51 -2.73
C LEU A 71 -6.41 21.98 -3.15
N SER A 72 -7.44 22.76 -2.82
CA SER A 72 -7.61 24.14 -3.30
C SER A 72 -6.43 25.07 -2.98
N SER A 73 -5.65 24.78 -1.92
CA SER A 73 -4.44 25.51 -1.53
C SER A 73 -3.12 24.78 -1.82
N GLN A 74 -3.15 23.61 -2.47
CA GLN A 74 -1.95 22.80 -2.69
C GLN A 74 -1.31 23.11 -4.04
N ARG A 75 0.02 23.29 -4.02
CA ARG A 75 0.82 23.51 -5.24
C ARG A 75 0.72 22.34 -6.23
N ASP A 76 0.56 21.13 -5.69
CA ASP A 76 0.45 19.88 -6.43
C ASP A 76 -0.99 19.63 -6.96
N ALA A 77 -1.94 20.52 -6.69
CA ALA A 77 -3.35 20.29 -7.02
C ALA A 77 -3.59 19.98 -8.51
N PRO A 78 -3.05 20.70 -9.50
CA PRO A 78 -3.42 20.47 -10.90
C PRO A 78 -3.16 19.04 -11.37
N TRP A 79 -2.01 18.45 -11.01
CA TRP A 79 -1.68 17.09 -11.44
C TRP A 79 -2.46 16.03 -10.65
N ILE A 80 -2.64 16.21 -9.33
CA ILE A 80 -3.44 15.30 -8.50
C ILE A 80 -4.90 15.31 -8.99
N LEU A 81 -5.46 16.49 -9.24
CA LEU A 81 -6.81 16.66 -9.78
C LEU A 81 -6.95 15.95 -11.10
N SER A 82 -5.98 16.10 -11.99
CA SER A 82 -6.02 15.48 -13.30
C SER A 82 -5.98 13.93 -13.24
N SER A 83 -5.25 13.36 -12.27
CA SER A 83 -5.25 11.90 -12.01
C SER A 83 -6.55 11.40 -11.36
N LEU A 84 -7.25 12.25 -10.59
CA LEU A 84 -8.42 11.85 -9.80
C LEU A 84 -9.76 12.23 -10.44
N THR A 85 -9.78 13.18 -11.37
CA THR A 85 -10.98 13.61 -12.09
C THR A 85 -11.71 12.42 -12.75
N PRO A 86 -11.02 11.46 -13.41
CA PRO A 86 -11.71 10.29 -13.96
C PRO A 86 -12.44 9.44 -12.92
N LEU A 87 -11.89 9.31 -11.70
CA LEU A 87 -12.52 8.56 -10.61
C LEU A 87 -13.79 9.27 -10.10
N TYR A 88 -13.77 10.61 -10.09
CA TYR A 88 -14.95 11.42 -9.78
C TYR A 88 -16.01 11.31 -10.88
N GLU A 89 -15.63 11.45 -12.16
CA GLU A 89 -16.53 11.35 -13.31
C GLU A 89 -17.20 9.98 -13.43
N GLN A 90 -16.48 8.91 -13.06
CA GLN A 90 -17.00 7.56 -12.98
C GLN A 90 -17.85 7.29 -11.72
N LYS A 91 -18.10 8.31 -10.90
CA LYS A 91 -18.86 8.21 -9.64
C LYS A 91 -18.27 7.15 -8.69
N LEU A 92 -16.95 7.10 -8.56
CA LEU A 92 -16.27 6.25 -7.57
C LEU A 92 -15.96 7.04 -6.29
N ILE A 93 -15.59 8.32 -6.44
CA ILE A 93 -15.27 9.22 -5.33
C ILE A 93 -16.07 10.51 -5.42
N VAL A 94 -16.26 11.18 -4.28
CA VAL A 94 -16.96 12.47 -4.17
C VAL A 94 -16.01 13.60 -3.79
N ASP A 95 -15.09 13.37 -2.86
CA ASP A 95 -14.12 14.37 -2.39
C ASP A 95 -12.85 13.69 -1.87
N ILE A 96 -11.76 14.45 -1.76
CA ILE A 96 -10.52 14.07 -1.09
C ILE A 96 -10.53 14.67 0.31
N LEU A 97 -10.43 13.82 1.33
CA LEU A 97 -10.55 14.25 2.71
C LEU A 97 -9.19 14.70 3.28
N HIS A 98 -8.16 13.87 3.12
CA HIS A 98 -6.82 14.16 3.63
C HIS A 98 -5.74 13.27 2.99
N VAL A 99 -4.47 13.65 3.16
CA VAL A 99 -3.31 12.79 2.83
C VAL A 99 -3.10 11.78 3.95
N VAL A 100 -3.06 10.50 3.58
CA VAL A 100 -2.74 9.39 4.48
C VAL A 100 -1.23 9.27 4.63
N LYS A 101 -0.52 9.19 3.49
CA LYS A 101 0.94 9.05 3.45
C LYS A 101 1.48 9.70 2.19
N SER A 102 2.53 10.49 2.31
CA SER A 102 3.26 11.05 1.17
C SER A 102 4.67 10.47 1.13
N GLY A 103 4.98 9.75 0.06
CA GLY A 103 6.30 9.20 -0.20
C GLY A 103 7.03 9.92 -1.34
N LYS A 104 8.28 9.50 -1.59
CA LYS A 104 9.03 9.87 -2.81
C LYS A 104 8.34 9.36 -4.07
N GLU A 105 7.59 8.29 -3.91
CA GLU A 105 7.15 7.39 -4.96
C GLU A 105 5.67 7.57 -5.29
N ALA A 106 4.81 7.49 -4.28
CA ALA A 106 3.40 7.77 -4.41
C ALA A 106 2.91 8.64 -3.25
N THR A 107 1.71 9.20 -3.41
CA THR A 107 0.95 9.80 -2.32
C THR A 107 -0.37 9.06 -2.20
N VAL A 108 -0.72 8.65 -0.99
CA VAL A 108 -1.98 7.99 -0.67
C VAL A 108 -2.91 9.01 -0.04
N PHE A 109 -4.13 9.12 -0.56
CA PHE A 109 -5.18 9.98 -0.04
C PHE A 109 -6.36 9.14 0.46
N CYS A 110 -7.04 9.65 1.48
CA CYS A 110 -8.35 9.19 1.88
C CYS A 110 -9.40 10.00 1.13
N CYS A 111 -10.33 9.33 0.47
CA CYS A 111 -11.42 9.91 -0.30
C CYS A 111 -12.76 9.49 0.28
N SER A 112 -13.74 10.39 0.22
CA SER A 112 -15.14 10.00 0.39
C SER A 112 -15.56 9.20 -0.84
N ALA A 113 -16.09 8.01 -0.62
CA ALA A 113 -16.61 7.20 -1.70
C ALA A 113 -17.95 7.75 -2.18
N HIS A 114 -18.30 7.48 -3.44
CA HIS A 114 -19.63 7.77 -3.95
C HIS A 114 -20.65 6.75 -3.42
N PRO A 115 -21.91 7.14 -3.10
CA PRO A 115 -22.91 6.22 -2.54
C PRO A 115 -23.13 4.94 -3.36
N ASP A 116 -23.02 5.02 -4.68
CA ASP A 116 -23.16 3.88 -5.60
C ASP A 116 -22.13 2.75 -5.36
N THR A 117 -21.02 3.05 -4.68
CA THR A 117 -19.98 2.05 -4.35
C THR A 117 -20.37 1.18 -3.14
N GLY A 118 -21.33 1.61 -2.32
CA GLY A 118 -21.68 0.95 -1.06
C GLY A 118 -20.61 1.08 0.04
N LEU A 119 -19.56 1.88 -0.18
CA LEU A 119 -18.49 2.13 0.77
C LEU A 119 -18.56 3.56 1.30
N GLU A 120 -17.98 3.80 2.48
CA GLU A 120 -17.88 5.14 3.06
C GLU A 120 -16.57 5.84 2.63
N TYR A 121 -15.45 5.12 2.72
CA TYR A 121 -14.11 5.64 2.44
C TYR A 121 -13.34 4.77 1.45
N LEU A 122 -12.56 5.42 0.60
CA LEU A 122 -11.63 4.79 -0.32
C LEU A 122 -10.23 5.39 -0.17
N ALA A 123 -9.21 4.57 -0.35
CA ALA A 123 -7.83 5.00 -0.47
C ALA A 123 -7.47 5.12 -1.94
N VAL A 124 -6.86 6.23 -2.33
CA VAL A 124 -6.26 6.36 -3.67
C VAL A 124 -4.77 6.57 -3.57
N LYS A 125 -3.99 5.65 -4.16
CA LYS A 125 -2.54 5.72 -4.30
C LYS A 125 -2.22 6.34 -5.65
N VAL A 126 -1.74 7.58 -5.64
CA VAL A 126 -1.37 8.33 -6.83
C VAL A 126 0.15 8.32 -6.99
N TYR A 127 0.66 7.70 -8.05
CA TYR A 127 2.09 7.60 -8.31
C TYR A 127 2.67 8.90 -8.85
N ARG A 128 3.79 9.33 -8.27
CA ARG A 128 4.47 10.57 -8.65
C ARG A 128 5.26 10.37 -9.95
N PRO A 129 5.25 11.36 -10.85
CA PRO A 129 6.04 11.33 -12.07
C PRO A 129 7.54 11.09 -11.90
N ARG A 130 8.09 11.42 -10.73
CA ARG A 130 9.51 11.27 -10.42
C ARG A 130 9.96 9.81 -10.26
N MET A 131 9.08 8.89 -9.83
CA MET A 131 9.42 7.45 -9.83
C MET A 131 9.78 6.96 -11.22
N PHE A 132 9.19 7.57 -12.24
CA PHE A 132 9.43 7.16 -13.61
C PHE A 132 10.87 7.43 -14.05
N ARG A 133 11.67 8.17 -13.27
CA ARG A 133 13.13 8.26 -13.41
C ARG A 133 13.91 7.21 -12.64
N SER A 134 13.50 6.79 -11.44
CA SER A 134 14.16 5.67 -10.74
C SER A 134 13.96 4.37 -11.54
N LEU A 135 12.76 4.16 -12.10
CA LEU A 135 12.47 3.05 -13.02
C LEU A 135 13.29 3.09 -14.34
N LYS A 136 13.78 4.26 -14.76
CA LYS A 136 14.74 4.37 -15.89
C LYS A 136 16.11 3.82 -15.51
N ASN A 137 16.53 3.99 -14.26
CA ASN A 137 17.86 3.60 -13.80
C ASN A 137 17.90 2.15 -13.27
N ASP A 138 16.80 1.65 -12.72
CA ASP A 138 16.73 0.27 -12.25
C ASP A 138 16.74 -0.71 -13.42
N ALA A 139 17.93 -1.23 -13.73
CA ALA A 139 18.18 -2.32 -14.66
C ALA A 139 17.84 -3.69 -14.09
N ASP A 140 17.84 -3.76 -12.77
CA ASP A 140 17.80 -5.02 -12.06
C ASP A 140 16.34 -5.48 -11.92
N TYR A 141 15.39 -4.55 -11.79
CA TYR A 141 13.95 -4.85 -11.94
C TYR A 141 13.54 -5.33 -13.34
N ARG A 142 14.40 -5.16 -14.36
CA ARG A 142 14.06 -5.41 -15.78
C ARG A 142 14.28 -6.86 -16.23
N HIS A 143 14.94 -7.70 -15.44
CA HIS A 143 15.17 -9.11 -15.80
C HIS A 143 13.96 -10.00 -15.49
N ASN A 144 13.09 -9.60 -14.56
CA ASN A 144 12.08 -10.48 -13.97
C ASN A 144 10.71 -10.54 -14.69
N ARG A 145 10.61 -10.01 -15.92
CA ARG A 145 9.30 -9.86 -16.61
C ARG A 145 9.43 -10.13 -18.09
N THR A 146 9.75 -11.39 -18.42
CA THR A 146 9.75 -11.85 -19.81
C THR A 146 8.35 -12.35 -20.18
N GLN A 147 7.62 -11.60 -21.01
CA GLN A 147 6.35 -12.09 -21.57
C GLN A 147 6.61 -13.36 -22.41
N ARG A 148 5.90 -14.44 -22.07
CA ARG A 148 5.81 -15.66 -22.87
C ARG A 148 4.54 -15.61 -23.72
N ASP A 149 4.57 -16.22 -24.90
CA ASP A 149 3.38 -16.41 -25.74
C ASP A 149 2.41 -17.42 -25.12
N GLU A 150 1.24 -17.60 -25.74
CA GLU A 150 0.19 -18.55 -25.35
C GLU A 150 0.68 -20.02 -25.31
N GLN A 151 1.89 -20.29 -25.80
CA GLN A 151 2.53 -21.61 -25.79
C GLN A 151 3.72 -21.69 -24.80
N GLY A 152 3.89 -20.69 -23.93
CA GLY A 152 4.90 -20.70 -22.88
C GLY A 152 6.33 -20.49 -23.38
N ARG A 153 6.53 -19.98 -24.61
CA ARG A 153 7.86 -19.70 -25.17
C ARG A 153 8.23 -18.24 -24.95
N VAL A 154 9.50 -18.00 -24.64
CA VAL A 154 10.05 -16.64 -24.52
C VAL A 154 10.04 -15.97 -25.89
N VAL A 155 9.25 -14.90 -26.05
CA VAL A 155 9.16 -14.17 -27.32
C VAL A 155 10.38 -13.27 -27.48
N HIS A 156 11.43 -13.81 -28.10
CA HIS A 156 12.58 -13.05 -28.59
C HIS A 156 12.21 -12.24 -29.85
N GLY A 157 11.35 -11.23 -29.68
CA GLY A 157 11.07 -10.23 -30.71
C GLY A 157 12.23 -9.23 -30.87
N ASP A 158 12.53 -8.90 -32.14
CA ASP A 158 13.64 -8.08 -32.65
C ASP A 158 14.13 -6.95 -31.71
N ASN A 159 15.35 -7.11 -31.21
CA ASN A 159 15.98 -6.26 -30.20
C ASN A 159 16.22 -4.81 -30.64
N ARG A 160 16.24 -4.51 -31.96
CA ARG A 160 16.57 -3.17 -32.47
C ARG A 160 15.42 -2.17 -32.31
N LEU A 161 14.18 -2.56 -32.61
CA LEU A 161 13.00 -1.70 -32.50
C LEU A 161 12.58 -1.49 -31.03
N ARG A 162 12.72 -2.52 -30.20
CA ARG A 162 12.49 -2.44 -28.74
C ARG A 162 13.48 -1.50 -28.04
N GLY A 163 14.74 -1.45 -28.49
CA GLY A 163 15.75 -0.53 -27.98
C GLY A 163 15.43 0.96 -28.23
N VAL A 164 14.80 1.25 -29.38
CA VAL A 164 14.34 2.62 -29.72
C VAL A 164 13.11 2.98 -28.91
N ALA A 165 12.09 2.11 -28.87
CA ALA A 165 10.89 2.31 -28.05
C ALA A 165 11.24 2.51 -26.55
N ARG A 166 12.19 1.72 -26.00
CA ARG A 166 12.71 1.83 -24.62
C ARG A 166 13.28 3.22 -24.27
N LYS A 167 13.80 3.96 -25.26
CA LYS A 167 14.39 5.30 -25.07
C LYS A 167 13.42 6.44 -25.34
N THR A 168 12.31 6.21 -26.04
CA THR A 168 11.30 7.25 -26.31
C THR A 168 10.44 7.54 -25.09
N ALA A 169 10.00 8.80 -24.94
CA ALA A 169 9.08 9.20 -23.88
C ALA A 169 7.79 8.35 -23.85
N ARG A 170 7.21 8.07 -25.03
CA ARG A 170 6.04 7.19 -25.19
C ARG A 170 6.27 5.76 -24.68
N GLY A 171 7.40 5.13 -25.01
CA GLY A 171 7.69 3.79 -24.53
C GLY A 171 8.01 3.74 -23.03
N GLN A 172 8.49 4.84 -22.45
CA GLN A 172 8.66 4.97 -21.00
C GLN A 172 7.31 5.13 -20.29
N ALA A 173 6.41 5.93 -20.85
CA ALA A 173 5.04 6.10 -20.36
C ALA A 173 4.27 4.77 -20.34
N ALA A 174 4.32 4.00 -21.42
CA ALA A 174 3.65 2.71 -21.53
C ALA A 174 4.14 1.67 -20.49
N ARG A 175 5.45 1.69 -20.17
CA ARG A 175 6.03 0.79 -19.16
C ARG A 175 5.58 1.10 -17.74
N VAL A 176 5.45 2.38 -17.44
CA VAL A 176 4.94 2.85 -16.15
C VAL A 176 3.50 2.40 -15.96
N VAL A 177 2.65 2.63 -16.96
CA VAL A 177 1.25 2.19 -16.92
C VAL A 177 1.16 0.68 -16.76
N SER A 178 1.98 -0.08 -17.51
CA SER A 178 2.05 -1.54 -17.37
C SER A 178 2.52 -2.00 -15.98
N TRP A 179 3.32 -1.21 -15.27
CA TRP A 179 3.77 -1.54 -13.93
C TRP A 179 2.69 -1.26 -12.88
N ILE A 180 1.98 -0.13 -12.98
CA ILE A 180 0.85 0.18 -12.09
C ILE A 180 -0.29 -0.82 -12.32
N ASP A 181 -0.56 -1.17 -13.58
CA ASP A 181 -1.51 -2.21 -13.95
C ASP A 181 -1.11 -3.58 -13.35
N TYR A 182 0.18 -3.91 -13.35
CA TYR A 182 0.67 -5.13 -12.69
C TYR A 182 0.44 -5.11 -11.18
N GLU A 183 0.68 -3.98 -10.50
CA GLU A 183 0.41 -3.85 -9.07
C GLU A 183 -1.09 -4.02 -8.76
N PHE A 184 -1.95 -3.34 -9.52
CA PHE A 184 -3.40 -3.44 -9.37
C PHE A 184 -3.91 -4.87 -9.62
N THR A 185 -3.49 -5.49 -10.71
CA THR A 185 -3.87 -6.88 -11.04
C THR A 185 -3.32 -7.88 -10.04
N THR A 186 -2.17 -7.61 -9.42
CA THR A 186 -1.67 -8.42 -8.30
C THR A 186 -2.57 -8.29 -7.08
N GLN A 187 -2.92 -7.08 -6.66
CA GLN A 187 -3.86 -6.86 -5.56
C GLN A 187 -5.22 -7.52 -5.84
N GLN A 188 -5.73 -7.46 -7.07
CA GLN A 188 -6.96 -8.16 -7.48
C GLN A 188 -6.88 -9.66 -7.32
N LYS A 189 -5.80 -10.29 -7.79
CA LYS A 189 -5.59 -11.73 -7.66
C LYS A 189 -5.53 -12.17 -6.20
N LEU A 190 -4.77 -11.43 -5.38
CA LEU A 190 -4.62 -11.72 -3.95
C LEU A 190 -5.95 -11.58 -3.20
N TYR A 191 -6.69 -10.50 -3.46
CA TYR A 191 -8.00 -10.28 -2.87
C TYR A 191 -8.99 -11.40 -3.25
N GLN A 192 -9.04 -11.80 -4.53
CA GLN A 192 -9.91 -12.88 -5.00
C GLN A 192 -9.55 -14.25 -4.41
N ALA A 193 -8.28 -14.47 -4.08
CA ALA A 193 -7.83 -15.70 -3.43
C ALA A 193 -8.21 -15.74 -1.94
N GLY A 194 -8.55 -14.60 -1.34
CA GLY A 194 -8.86 -14.47 0.09
C GLY A 194 -7.68 -14.00 0.94
N VAL A 195 -6.60 -13.51 0.33
CA VAL A 195 -5.49 -12.88 1.07
C VAL A 195 -5.99 -11.55 1.65
N HIS A 196 -5.62 -11.26 2.89
CA HIS A 196 -5.99 -10.01 3.56
C HIS A 196 -5.24 -8.81 2.96
N VAL A 197 -5.82 -8.25 1.90
CA VAL A 197 -5.34 -7.05 1.19
C VAL A 197 -6.51 -6.07 1.03
N PRO A 198 -6.27 -4.76 0.84
CA PRO A 198 -7.36 -3.83 0.60
C PRO A 198 -8.11 -4.21 -0.68
N MET A 199 -9.44 -4.24 -0.64
CA MET A 199 -10.26 -4.56 -1.82
C MET A 199 -9.93 -3.58 -2.95
N PRO A 200 -9.42 -4.05 -4.10
CA PRO A 200 -9.15 -3.19 -5.24
C PRO A 200 -10.45 -2.75 -5.90
N VAL A 201 -10.58 -1.46 -6.21
CA VAL A 201 -11.79 -0.88 -6.82
C VAL A 201 -11.56 -0.52 -8.28
N ALA A 202 -10.54 0.28 -8.57
CA ALA A 202 -10.25 0.74 -9.92
C ALA A 202 -8.80 1.15 -10.09
N HIS A 203 -8.32 1.13 -11.33
CA HIS A 203 -7.05 1.72 -11.73
C HIS A 203 -7.30 2.66 -12.91
N VAL A 204 -6.84 3.92 -12.80
CA VAL A 204 -6.92 4.90 -13.89
C VAL A 204 -5.62 5.69 -13.98
N GLY A 205 -4.97 5.61 -15.15
CA GLY A 205 -3.73 6.34 -15.44
C GLY A 205 -2.60 5.97 -14.49
N ASN A 206 -2.34 6.83 -13.50
CA ASN A 206 -1.35 6.62 -12.44
C ASN A 206 -1.96 6.58 -11.03
N ALA A 207 -3.24 6.27 -10.91
CA ALA A 207 -3.94 6.17 -9.64
C ALA A 207 -4.54 4.77 -9.47
N VAL A 208 -4.28 4.17 -8.32
CA VAL A 208 -4.92 2.92 -7.87
C VAL A 208 -5.89 3.24 -6.73
N LEU A 209 -7.15 2.90 -6.91
CA LEU A 209 -8.24 3.10 -5.96
C LEU A 209 -8.59 1.76 -5.31
N MET A 210 -8.63 1.74 -3.98
CA MET A 210 -8.83 0.56 -3.16
C MET A 210 -9.58 0.90 -1.88
N HIS A 211 -10.08 -0.10 -1.18
CA HIS A 211 -10.74 0.08 0.11
C HIS A 211 -9.82 0.77 1.12
N TYR A 212 -10.37 1.70 1.89
CA TYR A 212 -9.64 2.41 2.93
C TYR A 212 -9.70 1.61 4.24
N ILE A 213 -8.54 1.30 4.83
CA ILE A 213 -8.47 0.62 6.13
C ILE A 213 -8.30 1.69 7.21
N GLY A 214 -9.29 1.81 8.09
CA GLY A 214 -9.35 2.82 9.13
C GLY A 214 -10.71 3.53 9.19
N THR A 215 -10.73 4.71 9.78
CA THR A 215 -11.90 5.59 9.89
C THR A 215 -11.61 6.96 9.27
N ARG A 216 -12.64 7.80 9.11
CA ARG A 216 -12.54 9.17 8.53
C ARG A 216 -11.33 9.98 8.98
N GLY A 217 -10.97 9.90 10.26
CA GLY A 217 -9.90 10.68 10.88
C GLY A 217 -8.61 9.92 11.17
N HIS A 218 -8.64 8.59 11.07
CA HIS A 218 -7.54 7.74 11.51
C HIS A 218 -7.34 6.60 10.51
N ALA A 219 -6.27 6.69 9.73
CA ALA A 219 -5.79 5.57 8.95
C ALA A 219 -5.32 4.46 9.88
N ALA A 220 -5.47 3.22 9.46
CA ALA A 220 -4.88 2.10 10.16
C ALA A 220 -3.36 2.31 10.36
N PRO A 221 -2.83 2.12 11.57
CA PRO A 221 -1.39 2.16 11.80
C PRO A 221 -0.68 1.04 11.04
N LEU A 222 0.60 1.26 10.74
CA LEU A 222 1.49 0.19 10.31
C LEU A 222 1.72 -0.76 11.49
N LEU A 223 1.85 -2.06 11.21
CA LEU A 223 2.11 -3.09 12.22
C LEU A 223 3.37 -2.78 13.06
N ARG A 224 4.37 -2.13 12.46
CA ARG A 224 5.57 -1.61 13.15
C ARG A 224 5.26 -0.67 14.31
N ASP A 225 4.22 0.15 14.16
CA ASP A 225 3.87 1.22 15.09
C ASP A 225 2.88 0.73 16.16
N VAL A 226 2.51 -0.55 16.12
CA VAL A 226 1.56 -1.20 17.03
C VAL A 226 2.31 -2.10 18.01
N ARG A 227 1.85 -2.12 19.26
CA ARG A 227 2.19 -3.16 20.23
C ARG A 227 1.03 -4.13 20.30
N LEU A 228 1.29 -5.39 19.97
CA LEU A 228 0.30 -6.45 20.02
C LEU A 228 0.11 -6.96 21.45
N ASP A 229 -1.13 -7.29 21.80
CA ASP A 229 -1.41 -8.02 23.03
C ASP A 229 -0.98 -9.47 22.89
N ALA A 230 -0.60 -10.11 24.01
CA ALA A 230 -0.06 -11.47 24.01
C ALA A 230 -0.99 -12.50 23.35
N GLU A 231 -2.31 -12.28 23.45
CA GLU A 231 -3.35 -13.14 22.89
C GLU A 231 -3.46 -13.02 21.37
N GLU A 232 -3.01 -11.90 20.78
CA GLU A 232 -3.08 -11.64 19.33
C GLU A 232 -1.84 -12.14 18.59
N VAL A 233 -0.70 -12.28 19.28
CA VAL A 233 0.60 -12.55 18.66
C VAL A 233 0.56 -13.82 17.80
N VAL A 234 0.05 -14.93 18.35
CA VAL A 234 -0.01 -16.22 17.62
C VAL A 234 -1.05 -16.17 16.48
N PRO A 235 -2.31 -15.76 16.71
CA PRO A 235 -3.30 -15.66 15.64
C PRO A 235 -2.86 -14.79 14.46
N LEU A 236 -2.26 -13.63 14.72
CA LEU A 236 -1.81 -12.72 13.66
C LEU A 236 -0.60 -13.27 12.89
N PHE A 237 0.32 -13.95 13.58
CA PHE A 237 1.45 -14.63 12.93
C PHE A 237 0.96 -15.73 11.98
N GLU A 238 0.08 -16.61 12.48
CA GLU A 238 -0.50 -17.70 11.68
C GLU A 238 -1.29 -17.16 10.48
N ARG A 239 -2.05 -16.08 10.68
CA ARG A 239 -2.76 -15.40 9.59
C ARG A 239 -1.82 -14.85 8.52
N LEU A 240 -0.76 -14.15 8.92
CA LEU A 240 0.23 -13.62 7.95
C LEU A 240 0.94 -14.74 7.19
N LEU A 241 1.28 -15.85 7.85
CA LEU A 241 1.85 -17.01 7.16
C LEU A 241 0.88 -17.63 6.16
N ALA A 242 -0.39 -17.75 6.54
CA ALA A 242 -1.43 -18.24 5.63
C ALA A 242 -1.60 -17.30 4.43
N ASP A 243 -1.57 -15.98 4.63
CA ASP A 243 -1.62 -14.97 3.56
C ASP A 243 -0.39 -15.06 2.63
N ILE A 244 0.81 -15.28 3.18
CA ILE A 244 2.04 -15.49 2.40
C ILE A 244 1.97 -16.77 1.57
N GLU A 245 1.50 -17.86 2.17
CA GLU A 245 1.34 -19.15 1.50
C GLU A 245 0.29 -19.07 0.37
N LEU A 246 -0.85 -18.44 0.64
CA LEU A 246 -1.90 -18.24 -0.35
C LEU A 246 -1.43 -17.31 -1.48
N SER A 247 -0.65 -16.27 -1.15
CA SER A 247 0.00 -15.42 -2.16
C SER A 247 0.88 -16.28 -3.07
N LEU A 248 1.73 -17.15 -2.51
CA LEU A 248 2.58 -18.05 -3.29
C LEU A 248 1.74 -18.99 -4.18
N ALA A 249 0.67 -19.57 -3.64
CA ALA A 249 -0.25 -20.43 -4.39
C ALA A 249 -0.93 -19.71 -5.57
N THR A 250 -1.06 -18.39 -5.52
CA THR A 250 -1.55 -17.55 -6.62
C THR A 250 -0.45 -17.07 -7.58
N ASN A 251 0.75 -17.65 -7.47
CA ASN A 251 1.96 -17.26 -8.18
C ASN A 251 2.37 -15.81 -7.88
N ARG A 252 2.30 -15.40 -6.61
CA ARG A 252 2.72 -14.06 -6.18
C ARG A 252 3.62 -14.13 -4.95
N VAL A 253 4.84 -13.62 -5.10
CA VAL A 253 5.74 -13.32 -4.00
C VAL A 253 5.77 -11.81 -3.83
N HIS A 254 5.62 -11.31 -2.60
CA HIS A 254 5.55 -9.88 -2.34
C HIS A 254 6.86 -9.16 -2.69
N GLY A 255 7.99 -9.78 -2.37
CA GLY A 255 9.33 -9.32 -2.73
C GLY A 255 9.85 -8.15 -1.89
N ASP A 256 9.06 -7.61 -0.96
CA ASP A 256 9.50 -6.61 0.01
C ASP A 256 8.58 -6.59 1.25
N LEU A 257 8.09 -7.76 1.69
CA LEU A 257 7.18 -7.84 2.83
C LEU A 257 7.94 -7.53 4.13
N SER A 258 7.31 -6.75 5.01
CA SER A 258 7.79 -6.42 6.35
C SER A 258 6.69 -5.75 7.16
N GLU A 259 6.91 -5.49 8.44
CA GLU A 259 6.01 -4.75 9.32
C GLU A 259 5.71 -3.30 8.86
N TYR A 260 6.47 -2.78 7.89
CA TYR A 260 6.26 -1.47 7.27
C TYR A 260 5.20 -1.48 6.16
N ASN A 261 4.85 -2.66 5.66
CA ASN A 261 3.93 -2.90 4.55
C ASN A 261 2.71 -3.73 5.01
N ILE A 262 2.46 -3.78 6.31
CA ILE A 262 1.29 -4.41 6.92
C ILE A 262 0.57 -3.36 7.75
N LEU A 263 -0.73 -3.21 7.53
CA LEU A 263 -1.62 -2.42 8.37
C LEU A 263 -2.20 -3.31 9.46
N TYR A 264 -2.44 -2.73 10.63
CA TYR A 264 -3.18 -3.36 11.71
C TYR A 264 -4.42 -2.52 12.03
N TRP A 265 -5.59 -3.14 12.02
CA TRP A 265 -6.85 -2.48 12.34
C TRP A 265 -7.85 -3.49 12.88
N ASP A 266 -8.49 -3.17 14.00
CA ASP A 266 -9.56 -3.98 14.59
C ASP A 266 -9.18 -5.47 14.75
N HIS A 267 -8.02 -5.71 15.39
CA HIS A 267 -7.46 -7.06 15.62
C HIS A 267 -7.15 -7.86 14.35
N GLU A 268 -7.10 -7.22 13.18
CA GLU A 268 -6.81 -7.84 11.89
C GLU A 268 -5.60 -7.17 11.22
N VAL A 269 -4.92 -7.95 10.37
CA VAL A 269 -3.79 -7.48 9.55
C VAL A 269 -4.21 -7.32 8.10
N THR A 270 -3.58 -6.39 7.38
CA THR A 270 -3.82 -6.19 5.96
C THR A 270 -2.52 -5.85 5.24
N ILE A 271 -2.11 -6.69 4.29
CA ILE A 271 -0.88 -6.52 3.50
C ILE A 271 -1.13 -5.47 2.41
N ILE A 272 -0.18 -4.54 2.25
CA ILE A 272 -0.23 -3.45 1.28
C ILE A 272 1.07 -3.34 0.47
N ASP A 273 1.02 -2.59 -0.62
CA ASP A 273 2.19 -2.21 -1.45
C ASP A 273 2.84 -3.34 -2.27
N PHE A 274 2.15 -3.75 -3.35
CA PHE A 274 2.58 -4.82 -4.25
C PHE A 274 3.46 -4.34 -5.42
N ALA A 275 4.02 -3.14 -5.30
CA ALA A 275 4.93 -2.51 -6.27
C ALA A 275 6.08 -3.44 -6.71
N GLN A 276 6.59 -4.23 -5.76
CA GLN A 276 7.73 -5.13 -5.94
C GLN A 276 7.36 -6.61 -6.05
N ALA A 277 6.07 -6.91 -6.17
CA ALA A 277 5.62 -8.28 -6.33
C ALA A 277 6.19 -8.92 -7.60
N VAL A 278 6.50 -10.21 -7.50
CA VAL A 278 7.07 -11.01 -8.58
C VAL A 278 6.31 -12.33 -8.71
N ASP A 279 6.41 -12.92 -9.89
CA ASP A 279 5.77 -14.19 -10.20
C ASP A 279 6.84 -15.31 -10.19
N PRO A 280 6.72 -16.31 -9.29
CA PRO A 280 7.74 -17.31 -9.07
C PRO A 280 7.93 -18.28 -10.23
N CYS A 281 7.05 -18.28 -11.24
CA CYS A 281 7.19 -19.15 -12.41
C CYS A 281 8.25 -18.65 -13.40
N TYR A 282 8.73 -17.41 -13.27
CA TYR A 282 9.59 -16.78 -14.27
C TYR A 282 11.06 -16.65 -13.87
N ASP A 283 11.36 -16.64 -12.57
CA ASP A 283 12.71 -16.44 -12.03
C ASP A 283 12.97 -17.29 -10.79
N ASP A 284 14.24 -17.42 -10.40
CA ASP A 284 14.60 -17.90 -9.07
C ASP A 284 14.28 -16.83 -8.03
N VAL A 285 13.05 -16.86 -7.52
CA VAL A 285 12.55 -15.90 -6.52
C VAL A 285 12.51 -16.47 -5.10
N PHE A 286 12.99 -17.71 -4.89
CA PHE A 286 13.01 -18.30 -3.56
C PHE A 286 13.75 -17.40 -2.54
N PRO A 287 14.91 -16.78 -2.86
CA PRO A 287 15.57 -15.87 -1.92
C PRO A 287 14.72 -14.65 -1.51
N LEU A 288 13.86 -14.15 -2.41
CA LEU A 288 12.93 -13.06 -2.10
C LEU A 288 11.80 -13.54 -1.19
N PHE A 289 11.25 -14.72 -1.48
CA PHE A 289 10.22 -15.35 -0.66
C PHE A 289 10.73 -15.69 0.74
N ALA A 290 11.92 -16.30 0.84
CA ALA A 290 12.55 -16.63 2.11
C ALA A 290 12.81 -15.38 2.96
N ARG A 291 13.24 -14.28 2.33
CA ARG A 291 13.40 -12.99 3.01
C ARG A 291 12.09 -12.41 3.52
N ASP A 292 11.01 -12.53 2.76
CA ASP A 292 9.67 -12.08 3.20
C ASP A 292 9.24 -12.86 4.47
N VAL A 293 9.36 -14.19 4.46
CA VAL A 293 9.08 -15.06 5.62
C VAL A 293 9.99 -14.71 6.81
N GLU A 294 11.28 -14.54 6.56
CA GLU A 294 12.27 -14.17 7.58
C GLU A 294 11.91 -12.88 8.30
N ARG A 295 11.55 -11.82 7.57
CA ARG A 295 11.18 -10.52 8.17
C ARG A 295 9.95 -10.62 9.06
N ILE A 296 8.98 -11.44 8.66
CA ILE A 296 7.80 -11.71 9.50
C ILE A 296 8.20 -12.47 10.76
N CYS A 297 8.96 -13.56 10.64
CA CYS A 297 9.47 -14.30 11.80
C CYS A 297 10.27 -13.39 12.76
N GLN A 298 11.14 -12.53 12.23
CA GLN A 298 11.92 -11.56 13.02
C GLN A 298 11.02 -10.56 13.76
N TYR A 299 9.95 -10.06 13.14
CA TYR A 299 9.00 -9.19 13.81
C TYR A 299 8.37 -9.90 15.03
N PHE A 300 7.87 -11.12 14.85
CA PHE A 300 7.21 -11.89 15.92
C PHE A 300 8.16 -12.46 16.98
N GLU A 301 9.46 -12.61 16.68
CA GLU A 301 10.47 -12.99 17.66
C GLU A 301 10.57 -11.99 18.82
N HIS A 302 10.32 -10.69 18.56
CA HIS A 302 10.27 -9.66 19.60
C HIS A 302 9.15 -9.89 20.63
N TYR A 303 8.13 -10.68 20.27
CA TYR A 303 7.03 -11.09 21.14
C TYR A 303 7.23 -12.50 21.74
N GLY A 304 8.40 -13.12 21.52
CA GLY A 304 8.75 -14.42 22.07
C GLY A 304 8.44 -15.62 21.17
N LEU A 305 7.92 -15.40 19.95
CA LEU A 305 7.70 -16.47 18.97
C LEU A 305 8.98 -16.79 18.20
N LYS A 306 9.66 -17.87 18.59
CA LYS A 306 10.84 -18.36 17.89
C LYS A 306 10.46 -19.37 16.83
N ASN A 307 10.80 -19.07 15.58
CA ASN A 307 10.58 -19.94 14.42
C ASN A 307 11.86 -20.07 13.60
N ASP A 308 12.07 -21.23 13.01
CA ASP A 308 13.11 -21.42 11.99
C ASP A 308 12.58 -20.89 10.65
N ALA A 309 12.86 -19.61 10.37
CA ALA A 309 12.32 -18.93 9.20
C ALA A 309 12.75 -19.56 7.87
N GLN A 310 14.00 -20.04 7.79
CA GLN A 310 14.52 -20.68 6.58
C GLN A 310 13.81 -22.00 6.32
N ARG A 311 13.65 -22.82 7.37
CA ARG A 311 12.90 -24.06 7.28
C ARG A 311 11.44 -23.83 6.92
N LEU A 312 10.79 -22.86 7.56
CA LEU A 312 9.40 -22.51 7.28
C LEU A 312 9.22 -22.07 5.83
N ALA A 313 10.11 -21.20 5.32
CA ALA A 313 10.10 -20.78 3.93
C ALA A 313 10.29 -21.96 2.97
N ALA A 314 11.25 -22.84 3.23
CA ALA A 314 11.49 -24.02 2.40
C ALA A 314 10.28 -24.99 2.41
N GLU A 315 9.67 -25.23 3.57
CA GLU A 315 8.49 -26.10 3.70
C GLU A 315 7.28 -25.54 2.92
N ILE A 316 6.99 -24.24 3.03
CA ILE A 316 5.91 -23.59 2.26
C ILE A 316 6.25 -23.64 0.76
N TRP A 317 7.49 -23.30 0.39
CA TRP A 317 7.91 -23.30 -1.00
C TRP A 317 7.78 -24.68 -1.65
N THR A 318 8.30 -25.72 -1.01
CA THR A 318 8.24 -27.09 -1.53
C THR A 318 6.80 -27.58 -1.72
N ARG A 319 5.88 -27.18 -0.86
CA ARG A 319 4.45 -27.56 -0.95
C ARG A 319 3.78 -27.04 -2.24
N HIS A 320 4.18 -25.85 -2.72
CA HIS A 320 3.54 -25.18 -3.85
C HIS A 320 4.36 -25.21 -5.14
N MET A 321 5.68 -25.12 -5.03
CA MET A 321 6.61 -25.03 -6.16
C MET A 321 7.36 -26.34 -6.44
N GLY A 322 7.29 -27.33 -5.53
CA GLY A 322 8.02 -28.60 -5.61
C GLY A 322 9.46 -28.51 -5.11
N GLY A 323 10.21 -29.61 -5.26
CA GLY A 323 11.58 -29.78 -4.73
C GLY A 323 11.63 -30.54 -3.41
N HIS A 324 12.78 -30.52 -2.74
CA HIS A 324 12.97 -31.05 -1.40
C HIS A 324 13.46 -29.95 -0.47
N VAL A 325 12.97 -29.93 0.77
CA VAL A 325 13.31 -28.92 1.78
C VAL A 325 14.82 -28.92 2.04
N GLU A 326 15.43 -30.11 2.08
CA GLU A 326 16.85 -30.28 2.29
C GLU A 326 17.71 -29.66 1.19
N ASP A 327 17.23 -29.68 -0.06
CA ASP A 327 17.94 -29.11 -1.21
C ASP A 327 17.89 -27.57 -1.24
N ILE A 328 16.98 -26.97 -0.49
CA ILE A 328 16.73 -25.53 -0.42
C ILE A 328 17.49 -24.87 0.74
N ILE A 329 17.67 -25.60 1.85
CA ILE A 329 18.31 -25.10 3.08
C ILE A 329 19.83 -25.24 3.05
N LEU A 330 20.38 -26.10 2.18
CA LEU A 330 21.83 -26.30 1.97
C LEU A 330 22.43 -25.23 1.05
#